data_AF-A0A8I0FBZ3-F1
#
_entry.id   AF-A0A8I0FBZ3-F1
#
_cell.length_a   1.000
_cell.length_b   1.000
_cell.length_c   1.000
_cell.angle_alpha   90.00
_cell.angle_beta   90.00
_cell.angle_gamma   90.00
#
_symmetry.space_group_name_H-M   'P 1'
#
loop_
_entity.id
_entity.type
_entity.pdbx_description
1 polymer ?
#
loop_
_entity_poly.entity_id
_entity_poly.type
_entity_poly.pdbx_seq_one_letter_code
_entity_poly.pdbx_strand_id
1 'polypeptide(L)'
;SVGGCVPMNASQYFRTIINFAERLKIPANLTSSTNVEMQQSTLRQQFTKLNPSLPQNGIRFTCQLSRSDVVLTEVKVCYTVNGQYKQCSNHVVSNCPSEITIKGSY
;
A
#
# COMPACT_ATOMS: atom_id res chain seq x y z
N SER A 1 -11.56 -17.37 3.54
CA SER A 1 -11.98 -16.69 2.30
C SER A 1 -12.22 -15.21 2.61
N VAL A 2 -11.59 -14.27 1.90
CA VAL A 2 -11.75 -12.81 2.13
C VAL A 2 -13.01 -12.25 1.46
N GLY A 3 -13.56 -12.94 0.44
CA GLY A 3 -14.73 -12.49 -0.33
C GLY A 3 -16.09 -12.95 0.18
N GLY A 4 -16.17 -13.91 1.12
CA GLY A 4 -17.43 -14.53 1.54
C GLY A 4 -18.40 -13.61 2.30
N CYS A 5 -17.89 -12.49 2.84
CA CYS A 5 -18.67 -11.51 3.61
C CYS A 5 -19.01 -10.24 2.83
N VAL A 6 -18.62 -10.16 1.55
CA VAL A 6 -18.93 -9.02 0.67
C VAL A 6 -20.09 -9.43 -0.23
N PRO A 7 -21.14 -8.59 -0.41
CA PRO A 7 -22.30 -8.93 -1.24
C PRO A 7 -21.97 -8.81 -2.74
N MET A 8 -20.93 -9.52 -3.19
CA MET A 8 -20.45 -9.54 -4.57
C MET A 8 -20.09 -10.98 -4.95
N ASN A 9 -20.35 -11.37 -6.20
CA ASN A 9 -19.83 -12.62 -6.72
C ASN A 9 -18.31 -12.52 -7.00
N ALA A 10 -17.65 -13.65 -7.24
CA ALA A 10 -16.20 -13.70 -7.42
C ALA A 10 -15.70 -12.77 -8.56
N SER A 11 -16.35 -12.78 -9.72
CA SER A 11 -15.96 -11.94 -10.86
C SER A 11 -16.10 -10.45 -10.56
N GLN A 12 -17.17 -10.05 -9.87
CA GLN A 12 -17.38 -8.67 -9.41
C GLN A 12 -16.32 -8.26 -8.39
N TYR A 13 -15.99 -9.15 -7.44
CA TYR A 13 -14.95 -8.91 -6.44
C TYR A 13 -13.59 -8.66 -7.10
N PHE A 14 -13.12 -9.56 -7.97
CA PHE A 14 -11.83 -9.40 -8.63
C PHE A 14 -11.75 -8.16 -9.51
N ARG A 15 -12.79 -7.88 -10.31
CA ARG A 15 -12.87 -6.62 -11.10
C ARG A 15 -12.80 -5.39 -10.22
N THR A 16 -13.48 -5.41 -9.07
CA THR A 16 -13.48 -4.30 -8.11
C THR A 16 -12.07 -4.05 -7.56
N ILE A 17 -11.35 -5.11 -7.16
CA ILE A 17 -9.96 -5.00 -6.68
C ILE A 17 -9.02 -4.49 -7.77
N ILE A 18 -9.13 -4.99 -9.00
CA ILE A 18 -8.34 -4.51 -10.15
C ILE A 18 -8.59 -3.02 -10.38
N ASN A 19 -9.87 -2.61 -10.43
CA ASN A 19 -10.23 -1.20 -10.60
C ASN A 19 -9.66 -0.30 -9.49
N PHE A 20 -9.58 -0.79 -8.25
CA PHE A 20 -8.96 -0.03 -7.16
C PHE A 20 -7.45 0.09 -7.34
N ALA A 21 -6.78 -0.98 -7.78
CA ALA A 21 -5.34 -0.96 -8.05
C ALA A 21 -4.99 -0.03 -9.23
N GLU A 22 -5.75 -0.07 -10.32
CA GLU A 22 -5.53 0.78 -11.50
C GLU A 22 -5.69 2.28 -11.20
N ARG A 23 -6.61 2.63 -10.30
CA ARG A 23 -6.85 4.03 -9.91
C ARG A 23 -5.79 4.57 -8.96
N LEU A 24 -5.11 3.69 -8.21
CA LEU A 24 -4.09 4.08 -7.25
C LEU A 24 -2.83 4.54 -7.98
N LYS A 25 -2.49 5.82 -7.85
CA LYS A 25 -1.23 6.35 -8.35
C LYS A 25 -0.09 5.98 -7.39
N ILE A 26 0.90 5.24 -7.89
CA ILE A 26 2.04 4.78 -7.09
C ILE A 26 3.27 5.71 -7.26
N PRO A 27 4.06 5.95 -6.20
CA PRO A 27 5.31 6.70 -6.32
C PRO A 27 6.34 6.00 -7.20
N ALA A 28 7.09 6.77 -8.01
CA ALA A 28 8.11 6.25 -8.93
C ALA A 28 9.22 5.46 -8.22
N ASN A 29 9.46 5.71 -6.93
CA ASN A 29 10.40 4.95 -6.12
C ASN A 29 10.07 3.44 -6.08
N LEU A 30 8.78 3.07 -6.16
CA LEU A 30 8.34 1.66 -6.18
C LEU A 30 8.51 0.99 -7.55
N THR A 31 8.80 1.76 -8.59
CA THR A 31 9.02 1.28 -9.96
C THR A 31 10.45 1.52 -10.42
N SER A 32 11.35 1.84 -9.49
CA SER A 32 12.76 2.06 -9.77
C SER A 32 13.45 0.75 -10.16
N SER A 33 14.40 0.83 -11.09
CA SER A 33 15.28 -0.30 -11.41
C SER A 33 16.33 -0.54 -10.33
N THR A 34 16.65 0.47 -9.52
CA THR A 34 17.65 0.40 -8.44
C THR A 34 17.00 0.41 -7.07
N ASN A 35 17.72 -0.14 -6.08
CA ASN A 35 17.33 -0.03 -4.68
C ASN A 35 17.29 1.43 -4.24
N VAL A 36 16.26 1.79 -3.49
CA VAL A 36 16.09 3.12 -2.92
C VAL A 36 15.97 2.99 -1.40
N GLU A 37 16.81 3.71 -0.68
CA GLU A 37 16.68 3.91 0.76
C GLU A 37 15.96 5.24 1.01
N MET A 38 14.93 5.20 1.85
CA MET A 38 14.17 6.41 2.18
C MET A 38 13.42 6.29 3.49
N GLN A 39 12.96 7.44 3.99
CA GLN A 39 12.05 7.48 5.12
C GLN A 39 10.65 7.00 4.71
N GLN A 40 10.07 6.11 5.51
CA GLN A 40 8.71 5.60 5.37
C GLN A 40 7.66 6.74 5.35
N SER A 41 7.91 7.81 6.11
CA SER A 41 7.07 9.02 6.13
C SER A 41 7.09 9.75 4.79
N THR A 42 8.25 9.84 4.12
CA THR A 42 8.39 10.43 2.79
C THR A 42 7.60 9.62 1.76
N LEU A 43 7.70 8.28 1.79
CA LEU A 43 6.93 7.41 0.89
C LEU A 43 5.42 7.62 1.09
N ARG A 44 4.97 7.72 2.35
CA ARG A 44 3.57 8.03 2.69
C ARG A 44 3.12 9.35 2.09
N GLN A 45 3.92 10.40 2.25
CA GLN A 45 3.61 11.74 1.74
C GLN A 45 3.50 11.73 0.21
N GLN A 46 4.37 11.00 -0.49
CA GLN A 46 4.29 10.84 -1.94
C GLN A 46 2.97 10.18 -2.35
N PHE A 47 2.55 9.11 -1.68
CA PHE A 47 1.25 8.48 -1.92
C PHE A 47 0.08 9.45 -1.73
N THR A 48 0.05 10.19 -0.61
CA THR A 48 -1.04 11.14 -0.35
C THR A 48 -1.03 12.34 -1.29
N LYS A 49 0.15 12.77 -1.76
CA LYS A 49 0.28 13.84 -2.75
C LYS A 49 -0.24 13.39 -4.12
N LEU A 50 0.05 12.16 -4.51
CA LEU A 50 -0.44 11.59 -5.77
C LEU A 50 -1.93 11.25 -5.73
N ASN A 51 -2.47 10.93 -4.54
CA ASN A 51 -3.86 10.55 -4.33
C ASN A 51 -4.50 11.45 -3.25
N PRO A 52 -4.94 12.68 -3.57
CA PRO A 52 -5.34 13.66 -2.55
C PRO A 52 -6.52 13.25 -1.66
N SER A 53 -7.37 12.31 -2.09
CA SER A 53 -8.47 11.77 -1.28
C SER A 53 -8.04 10.63 -0.36
N LEU A 54 -6.80 10.15 -0.45
CA LEU A 54 -6.23 9.12 0.44
C LEU A 54 -5.78 9.77 1.76
N PRO A 55 -6.39 9.42 2.91
CA PRO A 55 -5.89 9.91 4.19
C PRO A 55 -4.54 9.27 4.55
N GLN A 56 -3.70 9.96 5.32
CA GLN A 56 -2.36 9.47 5.71
C GLN A 56 -2.39 8.10 6.42
N ASN A 57 -3.43 7.82 7.18
CA ASN A 57 -3.65 6.55 7.89
C ASN A 57 -4.49 5.54 7.09
N GLY A 58 -4.79 5.83 5.83
CA GLY A 58 -5.39 4.91 4.86
C GLY A 58 -4.38 4.03 4.13
N ILE A 59 -3.09 4.20 4.41
CA ILE A 59 -2.00 3.40 3.86
C ILE A 59 -1.14 2.80 4.98
N ARG A 60 -0.72 1.55 4.84
CA ARG A 60 0.17 0.84 5.76
C ARG A 60 1.26 0.12 4.99
N PHE A 61 2.43 0.05 5.58
CA PHE A 61 3.60 -0.57 4.96
C PHE A 61 3.99 -1.82 5.75
N THR A 62 4.19 -2.92 5.04
CA THR A 62 4.77 -4.14 5.62
C THR A 62 6.21 -4.25 5.12
N CYS A 63 7.13 -4.49 6.04
CA CYS A 63 8.52 -4.73 5.75
C CYS A 63 8.93 -6.14 6.19
N GLN A 64 9.83 -6.75 5.44
CA GLN A 64 10.61 -7.88 5.88
C GLN A 64 11.85 -7.37 6.62
N LEU A 65 11.97 -7.76 7.89
CA LEU A 65 13.10 -7.39 8.75
C LEU A 65 14.11 -8.53 8.73
N SER A 66 15.33 -8.24 8.28
CA SER A 66 16.48 -9.14 8.39
C SER A 66 17.57 -8.48 9.25
N ARG A 67 18.64 -9.20 9.58
CA ARG A 67 19.71 -8.67 10.44
C ARG A 67 20.43 -7.45 9.84
N SER A 68 20.45 -7.32 8.51
CA SER A 68 21.15 -6.24 7.79
C SER A 68 20.23 -5.33 6.98
N ASP A 69 19.05 -5.81 6.57
CA ASP A 69 18.19 -5.11 5.62
C ASP A 69 16.75 -5.03 6.14
N VAL A 70 16.12 -3.87 5.91
CA VAL A 70 14.69 -3.65 6.13
C VAL A 70 14.02 -3.36 4.79
N VAL A 71 13.39 -4.38 4.22
CA VAL A 71 12.87 -4.31 2.85
C VAL A 71 11.36 -4.14 2.86
N LEU A 72 10.85 -3.13 2.17
CA LEU A 72 9.41 -2.97 1.93
C LEU A 72 8.89 -4.13 1.05
N THR A 73 7.92 -4.88 1.54
CA THR A 73 7.33 -6.03 0.84
C THR A 73 5.86 -5.85 0.48
N GLU A 74 5.11 -5.05 1.25
CA GLU A 74 3.70 -4.80 0.96
C GLU A 74 3.32 -3.34 1.21
N VAL A 75 2.45 -2.83 0.34
CA VAL A 75 1.69 -1.60 0.55
C VAL A 75 0.22 -1.96 0.68
N LYS A 76 -0.38 -1.69 1.84
CA LYS A 76 -1.80 -1.94 2.12
C LYS A 76 -2.55 -0.61 2.05
N VAL A 77 -3.55 -0.53 1.18
CA VAL A 77 -4.43 0.63 1.04
C VAL A 77 -5.85 0.23 1.42
N CYS A 78 -6.50 1.04 2.26
CA CYS A 78 -7.82 0.73 2.77
C CYS A 78 -8.90 1.51 2.03
N TYR A 79 -9.93 0.77 1.59
CA TYR A 79 -11.08 1.30 0.89
C TYR A 79 -12.36 1.02 1.66
N THR A 80 -13.37 1.85 1.43
CA THR A 80 -14.77 1.50 1.69
C THR A 80 -15.24 0.49 0.65
N VAL A 81 -16.39 -0.16 0.90
CA VAL A 81 -16.98 -1.11 -0.05
C VAL A 81 -17.34 -0.49 -1.41
N ASN A 82 -17.61 0.82 -1.43
CA ASN A 82 -17.86 1.60 -2.65
C ASN A 82 -16.59 2.20 -3.28
N GLY A 83 -15.40 1.79 -2.83
CA GLY A 83 -14.13 2.13 -3.47
C GLY A 83 -13.56 3.51 -3.18
N GLN A 84 -14.09 4.21 -2.18
CA GLN A 84 -13.48 5.44 -1.67
C GLN A 84 -12.35 5.08 -0.71
N TYR A 85 -11.27 5.87 -0.72
CA TYR A 85 -10.23 5.70 0.29
C TYR A 85 -10.79 5.94 1.69
N LYS A 86 -10.28 5.19 2.66
CA LYS A 86 -10.60 5.40 4.07
C LYS A 86 -9.40 5.14 4.96
N GLN A 87 -9.49 5.58 6.20
CA GLN A 87 -8.58 5.16 7.26
C GLN A 87 -8.60 3.63 7.41
N CYS A 88 -7.41 3.04 7.54
CA CYS A 88 -7.27 1.63 7.89
C CYS A 88 -7.71 1.35 9.32
N SER A 89 -8.28 0.16 9.54
CA SER A 89 -8.56 -0.35 10.89
C SER A 89 -7.28 -0.39 11.72
N ASN A 90 -7.41 -0.19 13.04
CA ASN A 90 -6.29 -0.25 13.98
C ASN A 90 -5.61 -1.63 14.00
N HIS A 91 -6.28 -2.68 13.55
CA HIS A 91 -5.71 -4.03 13.40
C HIS A 91 -4.77 -4.16 12.20
N VAL A 92 -4.83 -3.23 11.23
CA VAL A 92 -3.89 -3.19 10.09
C VAL A 92 -2.71 -2.31 10.49
N VAL A 93 -1.72 -2.94 11.09
CA VAL A 93 -0.51 -2.28 11.61
C VAL A 93 0.62 -2.30 10.58
N SER A 94 1.50 -1.31 10.69
CA SER A 94 2.76 -1.27 9.95
C SER A 94 3.86 -1.82 10.85
N ASN A 95 4.77 -2.63 10.30
CA ASN A 95 5.96 -3.12 11.00
C ASN A 95 7.27 -2.53 10.44
N CYS A 96 7.17 -1.59 9.51
CA CYS A 96 8.33 -0.88 8.98
C CYS A 96 8.84 0.15 10.00
N PRO A 97 10.16 0.23 10.25
CA PRO A 97 10.79 1.34 10.96
C PRO A 97 10.79 2.62 10.11
N SER A 98 11.39 3.69 10.65
CA SER A 98 11.43 5.00 9.99
C SER A 98 12.14 4.96 8.64
N GLU A 99 13.25 4.24 8.55
CA GLU A 99 14.03 4.07 7.32
C GLU A 99 13.79 2.69 6.71
N ILE A 100 13.56 2.66 5.41
CA ILE A 100 13.22 1.45 4.67
C ILE A 100 13.99 1.40 3.34
N THR A 101 14.26 0.19 2.88
CA THR A 101 14.76 -0.11 1.54
C THR A 101 13.61 -0.56 0.66
N ILE A 102 13.45 0.07 -0.50
CA ILE A 102 12.63 -0.42 -1.60
C ILE A 102 13.57 -1.14 -2.56
N LYS A 103 13.36 -2.44 -2.78
CA LYS A 103 14.18 -3.20 -3.73
C LYS A 103 13.79 -2.82 -5.16
N GLY A 104 14.79 -2.57 -6.00
CA GLY A 104 14.61 -2.34 -7.43
C GLY A 104 14.18 -3.62 -8.14
N SER A 105 13.70 -3.47 -9.38
CA SER A 105 13.22 -4.60 -10.19
C SER A 105 14.32 -5.37 -10.95
N TYR A 106 15.59 -5.00 -10.78
CA TYR A 106 16.74 -5.57 -11.51
C TYR A 106 17.87 -6.02 -10.58
#